data_AF-A0A4Y2RVT5-F1
#
_entry.id   AF-A0A4Y2RVT5-F1
#
_cell.length_a   1.000
_cell.length_b   1.000
_cell.length_c   1.000
_cell.angle_alpha   90.00
_cell.angle_beta   90.00
_cell.angle_gamma   90.00
#
_symmetry.space_group_name_H-M   'P 1'
#
loop_
_entity.id
_entity.type
_entity.pdbx_description
1 polymer ?
#
loop_
_entity_poly.entity_id
_entity_poly.type
_entity_poly.pdbx_seq_one_letter_code
_entity_poly.pdbx_strand_id
1 'polypeptide(L)'
;MIDEVKNEVQKKIDKVEGKVQMRIQEVESKVQGKIGDNEGRLNELEDRPFSSPENPEFIYSRPTVKPLTFDGLTSWTGFKTQFDVVSSTNGRTDFVKANQLVASLRG
;
A
#
# COMPACT_ATOMS: atom_id res chain seq x y z
N MET A 1 -8.81 24.11 -48.36
CA MET A 1 -7.73 24.31 -47.38
C MET A 1 -8.21 24.19 -45.94
N ILE A 2 -9.19 24.96 -45.47
CA ILE A 2 -9.64 24.91 -44.07
C ILE A 2 -10.22 23.54 -43.68
N ASP A 3 -11.06 22.93 -44.51
CA ASP A 3 -11.69 21.63 -44.21
C ASP A 3 -10.68 20.48 -44.17
N GLU A 4 -9.62 20.56 -44.97
CA GLU A 4 -8.55 19.58 -45.03
C GLU A 4 -7.71 19.60 -43.75
N VAL A 5 -7.36 20.80 -43.28
CA VAL A 5 -6.70 21.02 -41.99
C VAL A 5 -7.57 20.52 -40.83
N LYS A 6 -8.89 20.79 -40.87
CA LYS A 6 -9.84 20.32 -39.86
C LYS A 6 -9.89 18.79 -39.80
N ASN A 7 -9.94 18.11 -40.95
CA ASN A 7 -9.92 16.65 -41.03
C ASN A 7 -8.60 16.07 -40.49
N GLU A 8 -7.46 16.68 -40.79
CA GLU A 8 -6.17 16.21 -40.29
C GLU A 8 -6.05 16.36 -38.77
N VAL A 9 -6.54 17.49 -38.22
CA VAL A 9 -6.59 17.72 -36.77
C VAL A 9 -7.49 16.69 -36.10
N GLN A 10 -8.69 16.43 -36.63
CA GLN A 10 -9.60 15.44 -36.06
C GLN A 10 -8.96 14.05 -36.02
N LYS A 11 -8.33 13.62 -37.13
CA LYS A 11 -7.62 12.34 -37.18
C LYS A 11 -6.48 12.22 -36.17
N LYS A 12 -5.77 13.33 -35.89
CA LYS A 12 -4.72 13.37 -34.85
C LYS A 12 -5.33 13.25 -33.44
N ILE A 13 -6.45 13.90 -33.19
CA ILE A 13 -7.18 13.80 -31.91
C ILE A 13 -7.61 12.36 -31.67
N ASP A 14 -8.31 11.74 -32.63
CA ASP A 14 -8.79 10.35 -32.50
C ASP A 14 -7.63 9.37 -32.24
N LYS A 15 -6.48 9.59 -32.91
CA LYS A 15 -5.26 8.78 -32.70
C LYS A 15 -4.67 8.98 -31.30
N VAL A 16 -4.67 10.21 -30.79
CA VAL A 16 -4.17 10.51 -29.44
C VAL A 16 -5.12 9.90 -28.39
N GLU A 17 -6.42 10.04 -28.58
CA GLU A 17 -7.43 9.47 -27.68
C GLU A 17 -7.29 7.95 -27.57
N GLY A 18 -7.17 7.24 -28.69
CA GLY A 18 -6.94 5.79 -28.68
C GLY A 18 -5.64 5.37 -27.97
N LYS A 19 -4.57 6.16 -28.12
CA LYS A 19 -3.31 5.91 -27.39
C LYS A 19 -3.44 6.14 -25.89
N VAL A 20 -4.20 7.16 -25.48
CA VAL A 20 -4.44 7.47 -24.07
C VAL A 20 -5.27 6.35 -23.44
N GLN A 21 -6.35 5.92 -24.09
CA GLN A 21 -7.17 4.80 -23.61
C GLN A 21 -6.34 3.51 -23.43
N MET A 22 -5.49 3.17 -24.41
CA MET A 22 -4.61 2.01 -24.31
C MET A 22 -3.63 2.10 -23.13
N ARG A 23 -3.03 3.28 -22.89
CA ARG A 23 -2.14 3.49 -21.74
C ARG A 23 -2.87 3.39 -20.40
N ILE A 24 -4.10 3.87 -20.33
CA ILE A 24 -4.93 3.75 -19.11
C ILE A 24 -5.16 2.26 -18.80
N GLN A 25 -5.61 1.48 -19.79
CA GLN A 25 -5.84 0.04 -19.61
C GLN A 25 -4.56 -0.72 -19.19
N GLU A 26 -3.41 -0.37 -19.78
CA GLU A 26 -2.11 -0.96 -19.41
C GLU A 26 -1.75 -0.65 -17.95
N VAL A 27 -1.93 0.60 -17.53
CA VAL A 27 -1.65 1.01 -16.15
C VAL A 27 -2.61 0.34 -15.18
N GLU A 28 -3.91 0.28 -15.48
CA GLU A 28 -4.91 -0.40 -14.66
C GLU A 28 -4.57 -1.88 -14.47
N SER A 29 -4.26 -2.60 -15.56
CA SER A 29 -3.88 -4.01 -15.51
C SER A 29 -2.64 -4.24 -14.63
N LYS A 30 -1.64 -3.36 -14.73
CA LYS A 30 -0.41 -3.43 -13.93
C LYS A 30 -0.67 -3.14 -12.46
N VAL A 31 -1.56 -2.20 -12.15
CA VAL A 31 -1.94 -1.88 -10.77
C VAL A 31 -2.72 -3.04 -10.16
N GLN A 32 -3.70 -3.61 -10.87
CA GLN A 32 -4.45 -4.77 -10.42
C GLN A 32 -3.55 -5.98 -10.15
N GLY A 33 -2.62 -6.29 -11.05
CA GLY A 33 -1.66 -7.38 -10.84
C GLY A 33 -0.81 -7.19 -9.58
N LYS A 34 -0.29 -5.98 -9.35
CA LYS A 34 0.49 -5.66 -8.13
C LYS A 34 -0.34 -5.73 -6.85
N ILE A 35 -1.62 -5.38 -6.91
CA ILE A 35 -2.53 -5.49 -5.76
C ILE A 35 -2.71 -6.97 -5.42
N GLY A 36 -3.05 -7.82 -6.41
CA GLY A 36 -3.21 -9.25 -6.21
C GLY A 36 -1.97 -9.94 -5.64
N ASP A 37 -0.78 -9.61 -6.17
CA ASP A 37 0.49 -10.12 -5.64
C ASP A 37 0.70 -9.73 -4.17
N ASN A 38 0.37 -8.49 -3.80
CA ASN A 38 0.53 -8.01 -2.43
C ASN A 38 -0.52 -8.60 -1.48
N GLU A 39 -1.77 -8.78 -1.92
CA GLU A 39 -2.81 -9.47 -1.17
C GLU A 39 -2.40 -10.92 -0.89
N GLY A 40 -1.87 -11.64 -1.89
CA GLY A 40 -1.36 -13.01 -1.70
C GLY A 40 -0.22 -13.08 -0.67
N ARG A 41 0.73 -12.14 -0.72
CA ARG A 41 1.83 -12.05 0.25
C ARG A 41 1.35 -11.69 1.66
N LEU A 42 0.30 -10.86 1.78
CA LEU A 42 -0.30 -10.52 3.06
C LEU A 42 -1.00 -11.74 3.67
N ASN A 43 -1.75 -12.50 2.87
CA ASN A 43 -2.41 -13.72 3.32
C ASN A 43 -1.39 -14.76 3.82
N GLU A 44 -0.27 -14.97 3.11
CA GLU A 44 0.80 -15.88 3.57
C GLU A 44 1.42 -15.44 4.91
N LEU A 45 1.53 -14.12 5.14
CA LEU A 45 2.01 -13.58 6.41
C LEU A 45 0.97 -13.69 7.53
N GLU A 46 -0.32 -13.64 7.23
CA GLU A 46 -1.42 -13.83 8.19
C GLU A 46 -1.58 -15.30 8.58
N ASP A 47 -1.49 -16.21 7.61
CA ASP A 47 -1.62 -17.66 7.81
C ASP A 47 -0.39 -18.29 8.48
N ARG A 48 0.73 -17.57 8.57
CA ARG A 48 1.91 -18.03 9.30
C ARG A 48 1.63 -17.93 10.81
N PRO A 49 1.46 -19.06 11.54
CA PRO A 49 1.34 -18.99 12.98
C PRO A 49 2.63 -18.41 13.57
N PHE A 50 2.49 -17.33 14.33
CA PHE A 50 3.60 -16.59 14.97
C PHE A 50 4.34 -17.40 16.06
N SER A 51 4.05 -18.69 16.20
CA SER A 51 4.52 -19.53 17.29
C SER A 51 5.78 -20.28 16.89
N SER A 52 6.92 -19.62 17.00
CA SER A 52 8.18 -20.31 17.31
C SER A 52 8.03 -20.96 18.70
N PRO A 53 8.44 -22.22 18.92
CA PRO A 53 8.35 -22.85 20.23
C PRO A 53 9.55 -22.42 21.08
N GLU A 54 9.61 -21.16 21.52
CA GLU A 54 10.58 -20.68 22.54
C GLU A 54 10.40 -19.16 22.75
N ASN A 55 9.46 -18.75 23.61
CA ASN A 55 9.67 -17.71 24.64
C ASN A 55 8.33 -17.32 25.30
N PRO A 56 8.01 -17.82 26.50
CA PRO A 56 6.84 -17.43 27.29
C PRO A 56 6.76 -15.94 27.68
N GLU A 57 7.87 -15.18 27.63
CA GLU A 57 7.88 -13.75 28.02
C GLU A 57 7.13 -12.84 27.05
N PHE A 58 6.99 -13.24 25.77
CA PHE A 58 6.41 -12.36 24.74
C PHE A 58 4.88 -12.25 24.78
N ILE A 59 4.19 -13.12 25.52
CA ILE A 59 2.73 -13.02 25.70
C ILE A 59 2.35 -11.75 26.50
N TYR A 60 3.30 -11.13 27.21
CA TYR A 60 3.04 -9.99 28.10
C TYR A 60 3.40 -8.61 27.56
N SER A 61 3.95 -8.48 26.35
CA SER A 61 4.13 -7.15 25.74
C SER A 61 2.83 -6.64 25.12
N ARG A 62 1.77 -6.62 25.92
CA ARG A 62 0.54 -5.87 25.64
C ARG A 62 0.97 -4.42 25.36
N PRO A 63 0.76 -3.87 24.15
CA PRO A 63 1.17 -2.51 23.86
C PRO A 63 0.45 -1.57 24.82
N THR A 64 1.18 -0.95 25.75
CA THR A 64 0.61 0.07 26.65
C THR A 64 0.17 1.32 25.86
N VAL A 65 0.75 1.50 24.67
CA VAL A 65 0.42 2.57 23.72
C VAL A 65 -0.47 1.98 22.63
N LYS A 66 -1.65 2.57 22.45
CA LYS A 66 -2.56 2.20 21.36
C LYS A 66 -1.84 2.37 20.01
N PRO A 67 -1.80 1.35 19.14
CA PRO A 67 -1.25 1.50 17.80
C PRO A 67 -2.05 2.55 17.01
N LEU A 68 -1.36 3.34 16.19
CA LEU A 68 -1.99 4.26 15.26
C LEU A 68 -2.72 3.44 14.19
N THR A 69 -4.03 3.53 14.06
CA THR A 69 -4.76 2.78 13.02
C THR A 69 -4.56 3.41 11.65
N PHE A 70 -4.24 2.62 10.64
CA PHE A 70 -4.28 3.06 9.25
C PHE A 70 -5.74 3.08 8.79
N ASP A 71 -6.27 4.27 8.55
CA ASP A 71 -7.69 4.50 8.24
C ASP A 71 -8.03 4.42 6.76
N GLY A 72 -7.03 4.19 5.89
CA GLY A 72 -7.16 4.25 4.44
C GLY A 72 -7.47 5.66 3.87
N LEU A 73 -7.70 6.65 4.74
CA LEU A 73 -7.99 8.04 4.41
C LEU A 73 -6.69 8.83 4.21
N THR A 74 -5.68 8.50 4.99
CA THR A 74 -4.33 9.06 4.88
C THR A 74 -3.48 8.27 3.88
N SER A 75 -2.63 8.97 3.11
CA SER A 75 -1.70 8.29 2.18
C SER A 75 -0.72 7.39 2.95
N TRP A 76 -0.29 6.29 2.32
CA TRP A 76 0.70 5.35 2.89
C TRP A 76 1.97 6.04 3.39
N THR A 77 2.48 7.03 2.64
CA THR A 77 3.67 7.80 3.02
C THR A 77 3.44 8.66 4.26
N GLY A 78 2.25 9.27 4.37
CA GLY A 78 1.86 10.05 5.54
C GLY A 78 1.76 9.16 6.79
N PHE A 79 1.09 8.02 6.64
CA PHE A 79 1.01 7.01 7.69
C PHE A 79 2.41 6.50 8.11
N LYS A 80 3.28 6.12 7.17
CA LYS A 80 4.64 5.65 7.48
C LYS A 80 5.48 6.69 8.20
N THR A 81 5.39 7.96 7.80
CA THR A 81 6.11 9.05 8.46
C THR A 81 5.62 9.23 9.89
N GLN A 82 4.30 9.26 10.09
CA GLN A 82 3.72 9.40 11.42
C GLN A 82 3.99 8.19 12.31
N PHE A 83 3.90 6.98 11.74
CA PHE A 83 4.24 5.73 12.39
C PHE A 83 5.71 5.68 12.80
N ASP A 84 6.65 6.06 11.92
CA ASP A 84 8.09 6.04 12.20
C ASP A 84 8.46 7.08 13.27
N VAL A 85 7.85 8.27 13.25
CA VAL A 85 8.01 9.29 14.31
C VAL A 85 7.50 8.77 15.66
N VAL A 86 6.29 8.20 15.70
CA VAL A 86 5.68 7.69 16.93
C VAL A 86 6.42 6.46 17.46
N SER A 87 6.85 5.56 16.58
CA SER A 87 7.53 4.30 16.93
C SER A 87 9.01 4.47 17.30
N SER A 88 9.65 5.57 16.89
CA SER A 88 11.04 5.88 17.24
C SER A 88 11.20 6.49 18.62
N THR A 89 10.11 6.94 19.25
CA THR A 89 10.16 7.40 20.65
C THR A 89 10.34 6.20 21.58
N ASN A 90 11.30 6.31 22.50
CA ASN A 90 11.57 5.36 23.60
C ASN A 90 12.39 4.09 23.27
N GLY A 91 13.28 4.11 22.28
CA GLY A 91 14.29 3.03 22.14
C GLY A 91 13.71 1.62 21.96
N ARG A 92 12.49 1.51 21.40
CA ARG A 92 11.81 0.23 21.15
C ARG A 92 12.61 -0.65 20.20
N THR A 93 12.62 -1.96 20.49
CA THR A 93 13.22 -2.97 19.61
C THR A 93 12.43 -3.08 18.30
N ASP A 94 13.12 -3.45 17.22
CA ASP A 94 12.51 -3.54 15.88
C ASP A 94 11.37 -4.56 15.82
N PHE A 95 11.43 -5.61 16.64
CA PHE A 95 10.37 -6.59 16.78
C PHE A 95 9.07 -5.99 17.33
N VAL A 96 9.15 -5.12 18.34
CA VAL A 96 7.97 -4.45 18.90
C VAL A 96 7.38 -3.46 17.89
N LYS A 97 8.24 -2.78 17.11
CA LYS A 97 7.79 -1.88 16.03
C LYS A 97 7.06 -2.65 14.92
N ALA A 98 7.59 -3.81 14.52
CA ALA A 98 6.96 -4.68 13.53
C ALA A 98 5.56 -5.15 13.98
N ASN A 99 5.42 -5.61 15.23
CA ASN A 99 4.12 -6.02 15.76
C ASN A 99 3.12 -4.86 15.84
N GLN A 100 3.58 -3.68 16.23
CA GLN A 100 2.74 -2.48 16.27
C GLN A 100 2.29 -2.07 14.86
N LEU A 101 3.16 -2.17 13.85
CA LEU A 101 2.81 -1.91 12.45
C LEU A 101 1.73 -2.87 11.97
N VAL A 102 1.86 -4.16 12.26
CA VAL A 102 0.84 -5.16 11.92
C VAL A 102 -0.49 -4.83 12.60
N ALA A 103 -0.47 -4.51 13.90
CA ALA A 103 -1.68 -4.13 14.63
C ALA A 103 -2.33 -2.84 14.10
N SER A 104 -1.53 -1.87 13.64
CA SER A 104 -1.98 -0.64 13.01
C SER A 104 -2.73 -0.86 11.69
N LEU A 105 -2.41 -1.94 10.97
CA LEU A 105 -3.04 -2.28 9.68
C LEU A 105 -4.29 -3.17 9.84
N ARG A 106 -4.50 -3.75 11.02
CA ARG A 106 -5.70 -4.54 11.36
C ARG A 106 -6.90 -3.68 11.78
N GLY A 107 -6.76 -2.36 11.76
CA GLY A 107 -7.77 -1.38 12.19
C GLY A 107 -9.05 -1.42 11.37
#